data_AF-A0A6C0JLU4-F1
#
_entry.id   AF-A0A6C0JLU4-F1
#
_cell.length_a   1.000
_cell.length_b   1.000
_cell.length_c   1.000
_cell.angle_alpha   90.00
_cell.angle_beta   90.00
_cell.angle_gamma   90.00
#
_symmetry.space_group_name_H-M   'P 1'
#
loop_
_entity.id
_entity.type
_entity.pdbx_description
1 polymer ?
#
loop_
_entity_poly.entity_id
_entity_poly.type
_entity_poly.pdbx_seq_one_letter_code
_entity_poly.pdbx_strand_id
1 'polypeptide(L)'
;MRFINGLCPPALLYLLYVTIHTGLDLSLGHFGTALVKTVMGIAGVVILDALCSVDLGIVSWAIVATPFLMVAVASSISLGLGIDRATARLMSEGFNQPLSGDNKMKNDTALPVLKDIASPISTASMY
;
A
#
# COMPACT_ATOMS: atom_id res chain seq x y z
N MET A 1 -26.23 -17.62 16.85
CA MET A 1 -25.17 -16.59 16.82
C MET A 1 -24.01 -17.02 17.73
N ARG A 2 -23.10 -17.91 17.27
CA ARG A 2 -22.06 -18.53 18.11
C ARG A 2 -20.61 -18.09 17.81
N PHE A 3 -20.36 -17.37 16.71
CA PHE A 3 -19.01 -16.93 16.35
C PHE A 3 -18.48 -15.81 17.26
N ILE A 4 -19.35 -14.97 17.83
CA ILE A 4 -19.00 -13.92 18.80
C ILE A 4 -18.58 -14.49 20.17
N ASN A 5 -18.98 -15.73 20.51
CA ASN A 5 -18.61 -16.38 21.77
C ASN A 5 -17.31 -17.19 21.67
N GLY A 6 -16.74 -17.33 20.46
CA GLY A 6 -15.56 -18.15 20.21
C GLY A 6 -14.35 -17.35 19.72
N LEU A 7 -14.54 -16.21 19.04
CA LEU A 7 -13.46 -15.33 18.60
C LEU A 7 -13.61 -13.94 19.22
N CYS A 8 -12.50 -13.44 19.79
CA CYS A 8 -12.44 -12.11 20.37
C CYS A 8 -12.57 -11.01 19.28
N PRO A 9 -13.28 -9.89 19.52
CA PRO A 9 -13.46 -8.81 18.54
C PRO A 9 -12.19 -8.35 17.78
N PRO A 10 -11.02 -8.14 18.43
CA PRO A 10 -9.79 -7.75 17.73
C PRO A 10 -9.24 -8.84 16.78
N ALA A 11 -9.41 -10.12 17.10
CA ALA A 11 -8.95 -11.21 16.24
C ALA A 11 -9.73 -11.27 14.92
N LEU A 12 -11.05 -11.00 14.98
CA LEU A 12 -11.90 -10.93 13.79
C LEU A 12 -11.54 -9.76 12.88
N LEU A 13 -11.22 -8.60 13.44
CA LEU A 13 -10.75 -7.45 12.66
C LEU A 13 -9.41 -7.74 11.98
N TYR A 14 -8.48 -8.41 12.67
CA TYR A 14 -7.19 -8.77 12.09
C TYR A 14 -7.33 -9.76 10.93
N LEU A 15 -8.23 -10.75 11.07
CA LEU A 15 -8.57 -11.69 10.00
C LEU A 15 -9.11 -10.92 8.76
N LEU A 16 -10.08 -10.02 8.96
CA LEU A 16 -10.62 -9.22 7.85
C LEU A 16 -9.51 -8.39 7.18
N TYR A 17 -8.67 -7.72 7.96
CA TYR A 17 -7.54 -6.96 7.45
C TYR A 17 -6.62 -7.82 6.57
N VAL A 18 -6.19 -9.00 7.06
CA VAL A 18 -5.26 -9.84 6.30
C VAL A 18 -5.90 -10.42 5.04
N THR A 19 -7.20 -10.71 5.06
CA THR A 19 -7.91 -11.19 3.85
C THR A 19 -8.00 -10.14 2.77
N ILE A 20 -8.32 -8.89 3.11
CA ILE A 20 -8.35 -7.78 2.14
C ILE A 20 -6.96 -7.57 1.56
N HIS A 21 -5.94 -7.53 2.42
CA HIS A 21 -4.58 -7.27 2.00
C HIS A 21 -4.02 -8.38 1.11
N THR A 22 -4.25 -9.64 1.50
CA THR A 22 -3.85 -10.80 0.71
C THR A 22 -4.63 -10.88 -0.61
N GLY A 23 -5.92 -10.52 -0.61
CA GLY A 23 -6.73 -10.43 -1.82
C GLY A 23 -6.17 -9.40 -2.81
N LEU A 24 -5.64 -8.28 -2.33
CA LEU A 24 -4.94 -7.30 -3.16
C LEU A 24 -3.66 -7.90 -3.75
N ASP A 25 -2.84 -8.60 -2.96
CA ASP A 25 -1.64 -9.29 -3.45
C ASP A 25 -1.96 -10.34 -4.52
N LEU A 26 -3.08 -11.07 -4.39
CA LEU A 26 -3.57 -12.01 -5.42
C LEU A 26 -3.97 -11.29 -6.71
N SER A 27 -4.64 -10.13 -6.60
CA SER A 27 -5.06 -9.33 -7.76
C SER A 27 -3.88 -8.84 -8.59
N LEU A 28 -2.76 -8.53 -7.94
CA LEU A 28 -1.52 -8.12 -8.61
C LEU A 28 -0.68 -9.31 -9.13
N GLY A 29 -1.15 -10.56 -8.92
CA GLY A 29 -0.45 -11.77 -9.38
C GLY A 29 0.73 -12.21 -8.52
N HIS A 30 0.90 -11.64 -7.32
CA HIS A 30 2.01 -11.95 -6.42
C HIS A 30 1.70 -13.13 -5.47
N PHE A 31 1.58 -14.33 -6.05
CA PHE A 31 1.20 -15.54 -5.30
C PHE A 31 2.19 -15.95 -4.20
N GLY A 32 3.51 -15.78 -4.44
CA GLY A 32 4.53 -16.12 -3.44
C GLY A 32 4.39 -15.27 -2.18
N THR A 33 4.22 -13.96 -2.36
CA THR A 33 4.03 -13.00 -1.26
C THR A 33 2.69 -13.24 -0.55
N ALA A 34 1.63 -13.53 -1.31
CA ALA A 34 0.32 -13.83 -0.77
C ALA A 34 0.29 -15.07 0.13
N LEU A 35 1.00 -16.15 -0.25
CA LEU A 35 1.09 -17.36 0.57
C LEU A 35 1.74 -17.07 1.93
N VAL A 36 2.87 -16.37 1.92
CA VAL A 36 3.57 -15.98 3.16
C VAL A 36 2.69 -15.10 4.04
N LYS A 37 2.00 -14.11 3.45
CA LYS A 37 1.04 -13.24 4.16
C LYS A 37 -0.12 -14.02 4.76
N THR A 38 -0.62 -15.03 4.05
CA THR A 38 -1.70 -15.90 4.54
C THR A 38 -1.26 -16.69 5.76
N VAL A 39 -0.10 -17.36 5.69
CA VAL A 39 0.44 -18.16 6.80
C VAL A 39 0.72 -17.27 8.01
N MET A 40 1.36 -16.11 7.79
CA MET A 40 1.63 -15.15 8.86
C MET A 40 0.34 -14.55 9.43
N GLY A 41 -0.67 -14.32 8.59
CA GLY A 41 -1.99 -13.84 8.98
C GLY A 41 -2.71 -14.81 9.90
N ILE A 42 -2.73 -16.10 9.53
CA ILE A 42 -3.34 -17.15 10.36
C ILE A 42 -2.60 -17.25 11.70
N ALA A 43 -1.26 -17.20 11.69
CA ALA A 43 -0.47 -17.18 12.93
C ALA A 43 -0.83 -15.98 13.81
N GLY A 44 -0.99 -14.79 13.22
CA GLY A 44 -1.42 -13.60 13.93
C GLY A 44 -2.80 -13.75 14.57
N VAL A 45 -3.79 -14.29 13.84
CA VAL A 45 -5.14 -14.54 14.38
C VAL A 45 -5.08 -15.46 15.62
N VAL A 46 -4.31 -16.55 15.55
CA VAL A 46 -4.16 -17.49 16.68
C VAL A 46 -3.50 -16.83 17.88
N ILE A 47 -2.47 -16.00 17.66
CA ILE A 47 -1.81 -15.26 18.72
C ILE A 47 -2.78 -14.28 19.37
N LEU A 48 -3.54 -13.51 18.59
CA LEU A 48 -4.50 -12.54 19.12
C LEU A 48 -5.65 -13.22 19.89
N ASP A 49 -6.10 -14.38 19.44
CA ASP A 49 -7.09 -15.19 20.14
C ASP A 49 -6.56 -15.66 21.51
N ALA A 50 -5.31 -16.16 21.55
CA ALA A 50 -4.65 -16.54 22.80
C ALA A 50 -4.44 -15.35 23.74
N LEU A 51 -4.04 -14.18 23.24
CA LEU A 51 -3.83 -12.98 24.06
C LEU A 51 -5.14 -12.49 24.70
N CYS A 52 -6.26 -12.59 23.99
CA CYS A 52 -7.56 -12.19 24.54
C CYS A 52 -8.04 -13.15 25.64
N SER A 53 -7.70 -14.43 25.56
CA SER A 53 -8.05 -15.41 26.60
C SER A 53 -7.42 -15.15 27.98
N VAL A 54 -6.37 -14.32 28.03
CA VAL A 54 -5.65 -13.93 29.26
C VAL A 54 -6.09 -12.54 29.77
N ASP A 55 -7.26 -12.05 29.33
CA ASP A 55 -7.81 -10.71 29.67
C ASP A 55 -6.94 -9.53 29.17
N LEU A 56 -5.98 -9.80 28.28
CA LEU A 56 -5.09 -8.79 27.68
C LEU A 56 -5.74 -8.06 26.49
N GLY A 57 -7.04 -7.77 26.61
CA GLY A 57 -7.83 -7.11 25.57
C GLY A 57 -7.19 -5.80 25.10
N ILE A 58 -6.71 -4.96 26.03
CA ILE A 58 -6.10 -3.66 25.68
C ILE A 58 -4.85 -3.78 24.80
N VAL A 59 -4.03 -4.81 25.02
CA VAL A 59 -2.80 -5.04 24.25
C VAL A 59 -3.15 -5.51 22.83
N SER A 60 -4.13 -6.39 22.71
CA SER A 60 -4.58 -6.88 21.39
C SER A 60 -5.12 -5.75 20.51
N TRP A 61 -5.81 -4.76 21.08
CA TRP A 61 -6.28 -3.58 20.35
C TRP A 61 -5.13 -2.71 19.82
N ALA A 62 -4.06 -2.53 20.59
CA ALA A 62 -2.87 -1.81 20.13
C ALA A 62 -2.16 -2.51 18.95
N ILE A 63 -2.07 -3.85 19.00
CA ILE A 63 -1.50 -4.65 17.91
C ILE A 63 -2.33 -4.48 16.63
N VAL A 64 -3.66 -4.57 16.74
CA VAL A 64 -4.55 -4.41 15.58
C VAL A 64 -4.48 -2.99 15.02
N ALA A 65 -4.34 -1.96 15.85
CA ALA A 65 -4.25 -0.57 15.40
C ALA A 65 -2.95 -0.24 14.64
N THR A 66 -1.87 -0.96 14.92
CA THR A 66 -0.53 -0.72 14.35
C THR A 66 -0.52 -0.71 12.80
N PRO A 67 -1.02 -1.74 12.09
CA PRO A 67 -1.04 -1.73 10.62
C PRO A 67 -1.89 -0.60 10.03
N PHE A 68 -3.02 -0.24 10.66
CA PHE A 68 -3.86 0.87 10.18
C PHE A 68 -3.15 2.22 10.32
N LEU A 69 -2.49 2.45 11.46
CA LEU A 69 -1.69 3.66 11.67
C LEU A 69 -0.53 3.74 10.68
N MET A 70 0.18 2.63 10.44
CA MET A 70 1.27 2.59 9.47
C MET A 70 0.80 2.96 8.06
N VAL A 71 -0.32 2.37 7.59
CA VAL A 71 -0.87 2.68 6.27
C VAL A 71 -1.35 4.13 6.18
N ALA A 72 -1.97 4.66 7.23
CA ALA A 72 -2.43 6.05 7.27
C ALA A 72 -1.28 7.06 7.18
N VAL A 73 -0.19 6.83 7.94
CA VAL A 73 1.00 7.70 7.91
C VAL A 73 1.71 7.57 6.57
N ALA A 74 1.90 6.36 6.06
CA ALA A 74 2.51 6.13 4.74
C ALA A 74 1.74 6.85 3.62
N SER A 75 0.40 6.79 3.66
CA SER A 75 -0.46 7.45 2.66
C SER A 75 -0.37 8.97 2.76
N SER A 76 -0.32 9.51 3.98
CA SER A 76 -0.18 10.95 4.22
C SER A 76 1.16 11.48 3.70
N ILE A 77 2.25 10.73 3.89
CA ILE A 77 3.58 11.08 3.36
C ILE A 77 3.59 10.99 1.83
N SER A 78 3.00 9.94 1.24
CA SER A 78 2.91 9.79 -0.22
C SER A 78 2.19 10.96 -0.88
N LEU A 79 1.05 11.37 -0.31
CA LEU A 79 0.27 12.51 -0.78
C LEU A 79 1.01 13.84 -0.59
N GLY A 80 1.68 14.01 0.56
CA GLY A 80 2.49 15.20 0.86
C GLY A 80 3.68 15.37 -0.08
N LEU A 81 4.35 14.27 -0.44
CA LEU A 81 5.46 14.25 -1.40
C LEU A 81 4.98 14.26 -2.86
N GLY A 82 3.70 13.99 -3.12
CA GLY A 82 3.13 13.92 -4.46
C GLY A 82 3.61 12.72 -5.28
N ILE A 83 4.08 11.65 -4.64
CA ILE A 83 4.56 10.43 -5.32
C ILE A 83 3.43 9.80 -6.15
N ASP A 84 2.19 9.91 -5.69
CA ASP A 84 0.99 9.48 -6.43
C ASP A 84 0.86 10.17 -7.80
N ARG A 85 1.20 11.47 -7.91
CA ARG A 85 1.16 12.21 -9.19
C ARG A 85 2.27 11.75 -10.13
N ALA A 86 3.47 11.55 -9.62
CA ALA A 86 4.59 11.04 -10.41
C ALA A 86 4.27 9.63 -10.95
N THR A 87 3.72 8.76 -10.10
CA THR A 87 3.34 7.40 -10.47
C THR A 87 2.21 7.40 -11.52
N ALA A 88 1.22 8.29 -11.39
CA ALA A 88 0.13 8.42 -12.37
C ALA A 88 0.61 8.85 -13.77
N ARG A 89 1.61 9.74 -13.86
CA ARG A 89 2.24 10.13 -15.13
C ARG A 89 2.94 8.95 -15.80
N LEU A 90 3.76 8.23 -15.04
CA LEU A 90 4.47 7.03 -15.53
C LEU A 90 3.51 5.95 -16.05
N MET A 91 2.38 5.71 -15.37
CA MET A 91 1.38 4.78 -15.87
C MET A 91 0.70 5.29 -17.15
N SER A 92 0.40 6.60 -17.24
CA SER A 92 -0.21 7.18 -18.44
C SER A 92 0.72 7.10 -19.65
N GLU A 93 2.03 7.28 -19.46
CA GLU A 93 3.03 7.12 -20.51
C GLU A 93 3.17 5.65 -20.93
N GLY A 94 3.16 4.71 -19.98
CA GLY A 94 3.20 3.26 -20.26
C GLY A 94 2.01 2.72 -21.05
N PHE A 95 0.81 3.31 -20.89
CA PHE A 95 -0.37 2.96 -21.69
C PHE A 95 -0.43 3.67 -23.06
N ASN A 96 0.15 4.86 -23.18
CA ASN A 96 0.24 5.59 -24.45
C ASN A 96 1.40 5.12 -25.34
N GLN A 97 2.22 4.17 -24.87
CA GLN A 97 3.24 3.52 -25.69
C GLN A 97 2.59 2.34 -26.45
N PRO A 98 2.28 2.48 -27.75
CA PRO A 98 1.80 1.36 -28.53
C PRO A 98 2.88 0.27 -28.56
N LEU A 99 2.46 -0.99 -28.49
CA LEU A 99 3.33 -2.14 -28.66
C LEU A 99 4.26 -1.93 -29.86
N SER A 100 5.57 -1.95 -29.57
CA SER A 100 6.69 -2.21 -30.49
C SER A 100 6.34 -2.09 -31.98
N GLY A 101 6.28 -0.85 -32.46
CA GLY A 101 6.63 -0.53 -33.84
C GLY A 101 8.14 -0.30 -33.89
N ASP A 102 8.84 -1.30 -34.39
CA ASP A 102 10.23 -1.31 -34.83
C ASP A 102 10.72 0.03 -35.44
N ASN A 103 12.02 0.33 -35.24
CA ASN A 103 12.87 1.31 -35.96
C ASN A 103 12.89 2.80 -35.54
N LYS A 104 13.86 3.20 -34.70
CA LYS A 104 15.05 3.99 -35.13
C LYS A 104 15.89 4.49 -33.95
N MET A 105 17.16 4.09 -34.02
CA MET A 105 18.34 4.78 -33.52
C MET A 105 18.29 6.31 -33.69
N LYS A 106 18.38 7.09 -32.60
CA LYS A 106 19.16 8.36 -32.52
C LYS A 106 19.16 9.06 -31.14
N ASN A 107 20.31 8.97 -30.45
CA ASN A 107 21.11 10.07 -29.88
C ASN A 107 20.62 11.05 -28.77
N ASP A 108 19.83 10.69 -27.76
CA ASP A 108 19.53 11.67 -26.67
C ASP A 108 20.04 11.22 -25.30
N THR A 109 21.36 11.24 -25.16
CA THR A 109 22.07 11.30 -23.87
C THR A 109 21.77 12.64 -23.18
N ALA A 110 20.59 12.81 -22.57
CA ALA A 110 20.33 13.91 -21.63
C ALA A 110 19.10 13.63 -20.74
N LEU A 111 19.37 12.92 -19.66
CA LEU A 111 18.73 12.98 -18.33
C LEU A 111 17.55 13.99 -18.15
N PRO A 112 16.28 13.55 -18.14
CA PRO A 112 15.14 14.42 -17.85
C PRO A 112 15.01 14.84 -16.37
N VAL A 113 15.85 14.29 -15.49
CA VAL A 113 15.79 14.49 -14.02
C VAL A 113 16.11 15.93 -13.58
N LEU A 114 16.77 16.73 -14.41
CA LEU A 114 17.27 18.07 -14.02
C LEU A 114 16.33 19.24 -14.37
N LYS A 115 15.17 18.98 -15.01
CA LYS A 115 14.25 20.05 -15.44
C LYS A 115 13.11 20.33 -14.45
N ASP A 116 12.74 19.37 -13.61
CA ASP A 116 11.65 19.53 -12.63
C ASP A 116 12.07 20.20 -11.31
N ILE A 117 13.37 20.44 -11.09
CA ILE A 117 13.89 21.10 -9.89
C ILE A 117 13.97 22.63 -10.07
N ALA A 118 13.84 23.14 -11.30
CA ALA A 118 13.78 24.57 -11.57
C ALA A 118 12.32 25.06 -11.55
N SER A 119 11.80 25.25 -10.35
CA SER A 119 10.64 26.12 -10.13
C SER A 119 10.80 27.47 -10.85
N PRO A 120 9.70 28.11 -11.25
CA PRO A 120 9.58 29.53 -10.98
C PRO A 120 8.50 29.73 -9.92
N ILE A 121 8.93 29.80 -8.66
CA ILE A 121 8.37 30.80 -7.76
C ILE A 121 8.76 32.16 -8.34
N SER A 122 7.78 33.06 -8.39
CA SER A 122 7.87 34.49 -8.73
C SER A 122 8.00 34.86 -10.22
N THR A 123 6.91 35.39 -10.80
CA THR A 123 6.73 36.83 -11.12
C THR A 123 5.55 37.02 -12.10
N ALA A 124 4.84 38.14 -11.93
CA ALA A 124 3.81 38.73 -12.81
C ALA A 124 2.39 38.13 -12.66
N SER A 125 1.38 38.81 -12.10
CA SER A 125 0.92 40.18 -12.37
C SER A 125 0.78 40.47 -13.87
N MET A 126 -0.37 40.15 -14.45
CA MET A 126 -1.13 41.04 -15.33
C MET A 126 -2.36 40.32 -15.91
N TYR A 127 -3.52 40.93 -15.66
CA TYR A 127 -4.85 40.69 -16.24
C TYR A 127 -5.60 39.40 -15.87
#